data_AF-M4Z0H8-F1
#
_entry.id   AF-M4Z0H8-F1
#
_cell.length_a   1.000
_cell.length_b   1.000
_cell.length_c   1.000
_cell.angle_alpha   90.00
_cell.angle_beta   90.00
_cell.angle_gamma   90.00
#
_symmetry.space_group_name_H-M   'P 1'
#
loop_
_entity.id
_entity.type
_entity.pdbx_description
1 polymer ?
#
loop_
_entity_poly.entity_id
_entity_poly.type
_entity_poly.pdbx_seq_one_letter_code
_entity_poly.pdbx_strand_id
1 'polypeptide(L)'
;MTTIPPVSSPIPVGNRWVRPLTSSDPFGWLAQGYKDLVTAPAISIAYGLVIFVLSVAMVGGLVATGRDYILFPAFAGFMVVGPILAIGLYEKSRRLEHGSPLNWSSIVMVRARSGGQLLFTGVLLCLLMMLWMRAAVLIYALFFGLLPFPGLDHIAPMLFTTAVGWAMLLVGTAVGGLFAAFSFAISAFSIPMLLDQDTDALTAMGSSMALVWTNLRVLLVWAAIVLVLFLASLVTGMLGLVVIYPLLGHATWHAYRAVQPGPAS
;
A
#
# COMPACT_ATOMS: atom_id res chain seq x y z
N MET A 1 -53.66 -21.50 -25.00
CA MET A 1 -52.55 -20.55 -25.23
C MET A 1 -52.04 -20.11 -23.88
N THR A 2 -50.86 -20.55 -23.48
CA THR A 2 -50.23 -20.20 -22.19
C THR A 2 -49.60 -18.82 -22.35
N THR A 3 -50.23 -17.79 -21.81
CA THR A 3 -49.70 -16.41 -21.83
C THR A 3 -48.55 -16.32 -20.82
N ILE A 4 -47.33 -16.17 -21.31
CA ILE A 4 -46.15 -15.91 -20.47
C ILE A 4 -46.36 -14.53 -19.81
N PRO A 5 -46.18 -14.40 -18.48
CA PRO A 5 -46.32 -13.11 -17.82
C PRO A 5 -45.32 -12.09 -18.39
N PRO A 6 -45.68 -10.79 -18.41
CA PRO A 6 -44.82 -9.75 -18.94
C PRO A 6 -43.50 -9.70 -18.15
N VAL A 7 -42.38 -9.73 -18.88
CA VAL A 7 -41.04 -9.56 -18.31
C VAL A 7 -40.93 -8.19 -17.66
N SER A 8 -40.82 -8.14 -16.34
CA SER A 8 -40.50 -6.92 -15.61
C SER A 8 -39.07 -6.48 -15.94
N SER A 9 -38.86 -5.18 -16.12
CA SER A 9 -37.51 -4.65 -16.29
C SER A 9 -36.67 -4.97 -15.06
N PRO A 10 -35.40 -5.41 -15.23
CA PRO A 10 -34.51 -5.63 -14.09
C PRO A 10 -34.42 -4.35 -13.26
N ILE A 11 -34.62 -4.47 -11.95
CA ILE A 11 -34.43 -3.35 -11.02
C ILE A 11 -32.98 -2.85 -11.22
N PRO A 12 -32.76 -1.55 -11.46
CA PRO A 12 -31.41 -1.01 -11.60
C PRO A 12 -30.61 -1.31 -10.34
N VAL A 13 -29.66 -2.22 -10.43
CA VAL A 13 -28.74 -2.50 -9.32
C VAL A 13 -27.75 -1.34 -9.32
N GLY A 14 -27.94 -0.39 -8.40
CA GLY A 14 -26.98 0.70 -8.21
C GLY A 14 -25.57 0.14 -8.01
N ASN A 15 -24.55 0.80 -8.57
CA ASN A 15 -23.18 0.34 -8.41
C ASN A 15 -22.81 0.34 -6.91
N ARG A 16 -22.76 -0.86 -6.31
CA ARG A 16 -22.49 -1.07 -4.88
C ARG A 16 -21.15 -0.51 -4.38
N TRP A 17 -20.27 -0.11 -5.30
CA TRP A 17 -18.93 0.42 -5.03
C TRP A 17 -18.86 1.96 -5.04
N VAL A 18 -19.92 2.66 -5.47
CA VAL A 18 -19.97 4.12 -5.43
C VAL A 18 -20.09 4.59 -4.00
N ARG A 19 -19.27 5.58 -3.62
CA ARG A 19 -19.32 6.20 -2.31
C ARG A 19 -19.46 7.72 -2.46
N PRO A 20 -20.21 8.40 -1.57
CA PRO A 20 -20.35 9.85 -1.59
C PRO A 20 -19.09 10.52 -1.00
N LEU A 21 -17.92 10.23 -1.58
CA LEU A 21 -16.63 10.76 -1.13
C LEU A 21 -16.26 12.03 -1.87
N THR A 22 -15.62 12.94 -1.15
CA THR A 22 -15.09 14.20 -1.65
C THR A 22 -13.57 14.17 -1.68
N SER A 23 -12.94 15.00 -2.51
CA SER A 23 -11.48 15.09 -2.60
C SER A 23 -10.79 15.57 -1.31
N SER A 24 -11.55 16.09 -0.34
CA SER A 24 -11.06 16.48 0.99
C SER A 24 -11.03 15.33 2.01
N ASP A 25 -11.73 14.22 1.77
CA ASP A 25 -11.83 13.11 2.73
C ASP A 25 -10.48 12.48 3.11
N PRO A 26 -9.49 12.36 2.19
CA PRO A 26 -8.17 11.84 2.54
C PRO A 26 -7.46 12.60 3.66
N PHE A 27 -7.67 13.92 3.76
CA PHE A 27 -7.14 14.72 4.86
C PHE A 27 -7.87 14.44 6.18
N GLY A 28 -9.18 14.16 6.10
CA GLY A 28 -9.97 13.70 7.25
C GLY A 28 -9.51 12.33 7.77
N TRP A 29 -9.14 11.40 6.89
CA TRP A 29 -8.57 10.11 7.28
C TRP A 29 -7.22 10.28 7.95
N LEU A 30 -6.38 11.18 7.44
CA LEU A 30 -5.08 11.50 8.06
C LEU A 30 -5.25 12.12 9.45
N ALA A 31 -6.21 13.04 9.62
CA ALA A 31 -6.52 13.64 10.91
C ALA A 31 -7.03 12.61 11.93
N GLN A 32 -7.86 11.66 11.50
CA GLN A 32 -8.30 10.55 12.36
C GLN A 32 -7.14 9.60 12.69
N GLY A 33 -6.29 9.28 11.70
CA GLY A 33 -5.10 8.48 11.93
C GLY A 33 -4.11 9.14 12.90
N TYR A 34 -4.01 10.47 12.88
CA TYR A 34 -3.22 11.23 13.83
C TYR A 34 -3.79 11.14 15.25
N LYS A 35 -5.13 11.23 15.41
CA LYS A 35 -5.79 11.02 16.71
C LYS A 35 -5.49 9.63 17.27
N ASP A 36 -5.53 8.60 16.44
CA ASP A 36 -5.19 7.23 16.86
C ASP A 36 -3.70 7.09 17.22
N LEU A 37 -2.81 7.79 16.50
CA LEU A 37 -1.38 7.79 16.79
C LEU A 37 -1.08 8.41 18.16
N VAL A 38 -1.70 9.55 18.50
CA VAL A 38 -1.49 10.20 19.80
C VAL A 38 -2.22 9.50 20.95
N THR A 39 -3.25 8.71 20.65
CA THR A 39 -3.95 7.89 21.65
C THR A 39 -3.16 6.62 21.92
N ALA A 40 -2.59 6.47 23.13
CA ALA A 40 -1.65 5.39 23.45
C ALA A 40 -0.46 5.31 22.45
N PRO A 41 0.42 6.34 22.42
CA PRO A 41 1.42 6.52 21.37
C PRO A 41 2.54 5.48 21.41
N ALA A 42 2.81 4.89 22.57
CA ALA A 42 3.89 3.91 22.75
C ALA A 42 3.78 2.72 21.78
N ILE A 43 2.56 2.23 21.52
CA ILE A 43 2.32 1.12 20.59
C ILE A 43 2.64 1.55 19.15
N SER A 44 2.10 2.68 18.71
CA SER A 44 2.30 3.19 17.34
C SER A 44 3.77 3.50 17.06
N ILE A 45 4.44 4.16 18.01
CA ILE A 45 5.87 4.49 17.92
C ILE A 45 6.72 3.21 17.91
N ALA A 46 6.37 2.18 18.68
CA ALA A 46 7.09 0.91 18.65
C ALA A 46 7.05 0.25 17.26
N TYR A 47 5.89 0.25 16.59
CA TYR A 47 5.78 -0.22 15.20
C TYR A 47 6.65 0.62 14.25
N GLY A 48 6.57 1.95 14.36
CA GLY A 48 7.40 2.85 13.55
C GLY A 48 8.90 2.64 13.78
N LEU A 49 9.32 2.39 15.03
CA LEU A 49 10.70 2.12 15.40
C LEU A 49 11.19 0.78 14.84
N VAL A 50 10.38 -0.28 14.92
CA VAL A 50 10.71 -1.59 14.32
C VAL A 50 10.93 -1.43 12.82
N ILE A 51 10.03 -0.71 12.14
CA ILE A 51 10.14 -0.43 10.71
C ILE A 51 11.41 0.36 10.41
N PHE A 52 11.66 1.44 11.15
CA PHE A 52 12.88 2.24 11.00
C PHE A 52 14.15 1.39 11.15
N VAL A 53 14.25 0.59 12.22
CA VAL A 53 15.42 -0.27 12.48
C VAL A 53 15.59 -1.30 11.38
N LEU A 54 14.51 -1.97 10.94
CA LEU A 54 14.57 -2.93 9.84
C LEU A 54 15.04 -2.27 8.55
N SER A 55 14.52 -1.09 8.24
CA SER A 55 14.88 -0.39 7.02
C SER A 55 16.33 0.13 7.04
N VAL A 56 16.79 0.70 8.16
CA VAL A 56 18.19 1.13 8.31
C VAL A 56 19.14 -0.05 8.33
N ALA A 57 18.80 -1.15 8.99
CA ALA A 57 19.61 -2.38 8.97
C ALA A 57 19.71 -2.99 7.57
N MET A 58 18.60 -2.98 6.81
CA MET A 58 18.59 -3.43 5.42
C MET A 58 19.50 -2.57 4.54
N VAL A 59 19.33 -1.23 4.58
CA VAL A 59 20.14 -0.31 3.77
C VAL A 59 21.60 -0.36 4.21
N GLY A 60 21.87 -0.24 5.51
CA GLY A 60 23.22 -0.28 6.08
C GLY A 60 23.94 -1.59 5.79
N GLY A 61 23.26 -2.73 5.87
CA GLY A 61 23.82 -4.04 5.53
C GLY A 61 24.16 -4.18 4.04
N LEU A 62 23.31 -3.65 3.14
CA LEU A 62 23.59 -3.66 1.71
C LEU A 62 24.79 -2.76 1.36
N VAL A 63 24.83 -1.55 1.91
CA VAL A 63 25.94 -0.62 1.70
C VAL A 63 27.24 -1.17 2.29
N ALA A 64 27.22 -1.68 3.52
CA ALA A 64 28.40 -2.25 4.18
C ALA A 64 28.98 -3.48 3.44
N THR A 65 28.15 -4.18 2.66
CA THR A 65 28.59 -5.34 1.87
C THR A 65 28.86 -5.02 0.39
N GLY A 66 28.80 -3.74 -0.02
CA GLY A 66 29.01 -3.33 -1.42
C GLY A 66 27.93 -3.83 -2.37
N ARG A 67 26.71 -4.06 -1.86
CA ARG A 67 25.53 -4.55 -2.61
C ARG A 67 24.46 -3.47 -2.76
N ASP A 68 24.88 -2.21 -2.83
CA ASP A 68 24.03 -1.05 -3.07
C ASP A 68 23.23 -1.17 -4.38
N TYR A 69 23.74 -1.91 -5.37
CA TYR A 69 23.05 -2.17 -6.64
C TYR A 69 21.68 -2.89 -6.50
N ILE A 70 21.40 -3.58 -5.38
CA ILE A 70 20.08 -4.19 -5.12
C ILE A 70 19.19 -3.37 -4.18
N LEU A 71 19.56 -2.13 -3.84
CA LEU A 71 18.76 -1.26 -2.96
C LEU A 71 17.36 -1.02 -3.51
N PHE A 72 17.22 -0.73 -4.81
CA PHE A 72 15.92 -0.49 -5.43
C PHE A 72 14.99 -1.72 -5.34
N PRO A 73 15.42 -2.93 -5.76
CA PRO A 73 14.70 -4.19 -5.47
C PRO A 73 14.32 -4.38 -4.00
N ALA A 74 15.25 -4.10 -3.07
CA ALA A 74 15.04 -4.31 -1.65
C ALA A 74 13.96 -3.36 -1.09
N PHE A 75 13.98 -2.07 -1.47
CA PHE A 75 12.94 -1.11 -1.10
C PHE A 75 11.57 -1.49 -1.67
N ALA A 76 11.53 -1.97 -2.91
CA ALA A 76 10.30 -2.41 -3.53
C ALA A 76 9.73 -3.62 -2.75
N GLY A 77 10.55 -4.61 -2.40
CA GLY A 77 10.15 -5.72 -1.53
C GLY A 77 9.63 -5.26 -0.17
N PHE A 78 10.27 -4.26 0.43
CA PHE A 78 9.82 -3.67 1.69
C PHE A 78 8.42 -3.03 1.58
N MET A 79 8.12 -2.34 0.47
CA MET A 79 6.78 -1.78 0.21
C MET A 79 5.69 -2.83 0.15
N VAL A 80 5.98 -4.04 -0.34
CA VAL A 80 5.00 -5.15 -0.39
C VAL A 80 4.74 -5.74 0.99
N VAL A 81 5.78 -5.85 1.82
CA VAL A 81 5.66 -6.41 3.17
C VAL A 81 5.08 -5.36 4.16
N GLY A 82 5.26 -4.07 3.88
CA GLY A 82 4.78 -2.96 4.70
C GLY A 82 3.31 -3.09 5.12
N PRO A 83 2.35 -3.23 4.20
CA PRO A 83 0.94 -3.37 4.55
C PRO A 83 0.63 -4.52 5.53
N ILE A 84 1.39 -5.62 5.48
CA ILE A 84 1.26 -6.76 6.41
C ILE A 84 1.84 -6.38 7.78
N LEU A 85 2.98 -5.70 7.81
CA LEU A 85 3.57 -5.21 9.07
C LEU A 85 2.67 -4.16 9.76
N ALA A 86 1.78 -3.50 9.00
CA ALA A 86 0.83 -2.52 9.52
C ALA A 86 -0.43 -3.13 10.17
N ILE A 87 -0.60 -4.46 10.17
CA ILE A 87 -1.80 -5.13 10.71
C ILE A 87 -2.10 -4.75 12.16
N GLY A 88 -1.08 -4.66 13.01
CA GLY A 88 -1.29 -4.25 14.41
C GLY A 88 -1.79 -2.81 14.53
N LEU A 89 -1.40 -1.93 13.61
CA LEU A 89 -1.89 -0.55 13.57
C LEU A 89 -3.36 -0.50 13.16
N TYR A 90 -3.75 -1.33 12.18
CA TYR A 90 -5.15 -1.49 11.79
C TYR A 90 -5.99 -2.03 12.97
N GLU A 91 -5.48 -3.03 13.70
CA GLU A 91 -6.16 -3.57 14.88
C GLU A 91 -6.31 -2.51 15.99
N LYS A 92 -5.27 -1.71 16.23
CA LYS A 92 -5.34 -0.60 17.19
C LYS A 92 -6.45 0.38 16.81
N SER A 93 -6.50 0.84 15.56
CA SER A 93 -7.57 1.75 15.09
C SER A 93 -8.96 1.11 15.19
N ARG A 94 -9.11 -0.17 14.83
CA ARG A 94 -10.35 -0.93 14.98
C ARG A 94 -10.83 -0.96 16.44
N ARG A 95 -9.93 -1.24 17.38
CA ARG A 95 -10.25 -1.28 18.81
C ARG A 95 -10.65 0.08 19.35
N LEU A 96 -9.94 1.14 18.95
CA LEU A 96 -10.28 2.51 19.31
C LEU A 96 -11.68 2.90 18.80
N GLU A 97 -12.01 2.56 17.55
CA GLU A 97 -13.33 2.77 16.97
C GLU A 97 -14.45 2.06 17.77
N HIS A 98 -14.17 0.85 18.27
CA HIS A 98 -15.12 0.04 19.03
C HIS A 98 -15.07 0.27 20.56
N GLY A 99 -14.28 1.24 21.05
CA GLY A 99 -14.09 1.48 22.49
C GLY A 99 -13.53 0.29 23.27
N SER A 100 -12.84 -0.63 22.58
CA SER A 100 -12.27 -1.85 23.16
C SER A 100 -10.91 -1.59 23.82
N PRO A 101 -10.53 -2.36 24.87
CA PRO A 101 -9.27 -2.16 25.57
C PRO A 101 -8.06 -2.43 24.67
N LEU A 102 -7.04 -1.56 24.79
CA LEU A 102 -5.77 -1.67 24.10
C LEU A 102 -4.77 -2.44 24.96
N ASN A 103 -4.53 -3.71 24.62
CA ASN A 103 -3.50 -4.54 25.24
C ASN A 103 -2.41 -4.89 24.22
N TRP A 104 -1.13 -4.88 24.63
CA TRP A 104 0.00 -5.21 23.74
C TRP A 104 -0.14 -6.58 23.08
N SER A 105 -0.51 -7.61 23.85
CA SER A 105 -0.72 -8.97 23.33
C SER A 105 -1.78 -9.01 22.23
N SER A 106 -2.83 -8.22 22.39
CA SER A 106 -3.96 -8.17 21.46
C SER A 106 -3.67 -7.44 20.15
N ILE A 107 -2.60 -6.63 20.13
CA ILE A 107 -2.16 -5.83 18.97
C ILE A 107 -0.99 -6.50 18.24
N VAL A 108 -0.16 -7.27 18.94
CA VAL A 108 0.96 -8.00 18.35
C VAL A 108 0.54 -9.39 17.85
N MET A 109 -0.33 -10.09 18.59
CA MET A 109 -0.87 -11.39 18.18
C MET A 109 -2.22 -11.22 17.46
N VAL A 110 -2.21 -10.45 16.39
CA VAL A 110 -3.43 -10.23 15.60
C VAL A 110 -3.74 -11.48 14.80
N ARG A 111 -4.87 -12.10 15.11
CA ARG A 111 -5.44 -13.16 14.29
C ARG A 111 -6.36 -12.49 13.27
N ALA A 112 -5.84 -12.29 12.05
CA ALA A 112 -6.67 -11.86 10.93
C ALA A 112 -7.86 -12.83 10.79
N ARG A 113 -9.05 -12.30 10.53
CA ARG A 113 -10.27 -13.10 10.48
C ARG A 113 -10.19 -14.15 9.38
N SER A 114 -9.64 -13.78 8.23
CA SER A 114 -9.38 -14.69 7.11
C SER A 114 -8.13 -15.59 7.25
N GLY A 115 -7.44 -15.58 8.41
CA GLY A 115 -6.30 -16.45 8.69
C GLY A 115 -5.20 -16.44 7.61
N GLY A 116 -4.96 -17.59 6.98
CA GLY A 116 -3.89 -17.79 5.98
C GLY A 116 -4.07 -17.01 4.66
N GLN A 117 -5.27 -16.49 4.38
CA GLN A 117 -5.53 -15.66 3.18
C GLN A 117 -4.70 -14.38 3.16
N LEU A 118 -4.34 -13.88 4.34
CA LEU A 118 -3.45 -12.73 4.48
C LEU A 118 -2.04 -13.05 3.98
N LEU A 119 -1.49 -14.22 4.35
CA LEU A 119 -0.19 -14.67 3.85
C LEU A 119 -0.25 -14.92 2.34
N PHE A 120 -1.35 -15.50 1.84
CA PHE A 120 -1.56 -15.71 0.42
C PHE A 120 -1.61 -14.38 -0.36
N THR A 121 -2.28 -13.35 0.18
CA THR A 121 -2.24 -11.98 -0.38
C THR A 121 -0.81 -11.45 -0.44
N GLY A 122 -0.03 -11.64 0.63
CA GLY A 122 1.40 -11.31 0.65
C GLY A 122 2.19 -12.01 -0.45
N VAL A 123 1.96 -13.31 -0.66
CA VAL A 123 2.59 -14.07 -1.75
C VAL A 123 2.20 -13.50 -3.12
N LEU A 124 0.93 -13.17 -3.36
CA LEU A 124 0.49 -12.56 -4.61
C LEU A 124 1.15 -11.19 -4.86
N LEU A 125 1.29 -10.37 -3.82
CA LEU A 125 2.01 -9.10 -3.92
C LEU A 125 3.51 -9.31 -4.16
N CYS A 126 4.12 -10.35 -3.59
CA CYS A 126 5.51 -10.74 -3.88
C CYS A 126 5.68 -11.22 -5.33
N LEU A 127 4.73 -11.97 -5.89
CA LEU A 127 4.74 -12.38 -7.30
C LEU A 127 4.65 -11.14 -8.22
N LEU A 128 3.75 -10.20 -7.90
CA LEU A 128 3.64 -8.93 -8.62
C LEU A 128 4.95 -8.13 -8.55
N MET A 129 5.59 -8.10 -7.38
CA MET A 129 6.90 -7.46 -7.20
C MET A 129 7.99 -8.10 -8.07
N MET A 130 8.06 -9.43 -8.10
CA MET A 130 9.03 -10.12 -8.95
C MET A 130 8.80 -9.82 -10.43
N LEU A 131 7.53 -9.74 -10.87
CA LEU A 131 7.19 -9.33 -12.23
C LEU A 131 7.63 -7.88 -12.50
N TRP A 132 7.37 -6.97 -11.56
CA TRP A 132 7.80 -5.57 -11.67
C TRP A 132 9.32 -5.46 -11.74
N MET A 133 10.05 -6.17 -10.88
CA MET A 133 11.51 -6.21 -10.90
C MET A 133 12.05 -6.71 -12.24
N ARG A 134 11.42 -7.73 -12.82
CA ARG A 134 11.76 -8.22 -14.16
C ARG A 134 11.50 -7.16 -15.23
N ALA A 135 10.38 -6.45 -15.17
CA ALA A 135 10.11 -5.33 -16.08
C ALA A 135 11.18 -4.23 -15.96
N ALA A 136 11.62 -3.89 -14.74
CA ALA A 136 12.67 -2.90 -14.53
C ALA A 136 14.01 -3.32 -15.15
N VAL A 137 14.40 -4.60 -15.01
CA VAL A 137 15.61 -5.16 -15.65
C VAL A 137 15.49 -5.12 -17.18
N LEU A 138 14.33 -5.46 -17.74
CA LEU A 138 14.10 -5.43 -19.18
C LEU A 138 14.13 -4.00 -19.74
N ILE A 139 13.58 -3.03 -19.01
CA ILE A 139 13.64 -1.60 -19.38
C ILE A 139 15.10 -1.14 -19.37
N TYR A 140 15.87 -1.46 -18.33
CA TYR A 140 17.29 -1.15 -18.31
C TYR A 140 18.03 -1.76 -19.51
N ALA A 141 17.78 -3.03 -19.80
CA ALA A 141 18.39 -3.72 -20.94
C ALA A 141 17.98 -3.15 -22.31
N LEU A 142 16.76 -2.61 -22.42
CA LEU A 142 16.29 -1.95 -23.65
C LEU A 142 17.09 -0.69 -23.98
N PHE A 143 17.47 0.10 -22.96
CA PHE A 143 18.17 1.37 -23.15
C PHE A 143 19.70 1.23 -23.13
N PHE A 144 20.24 0.36 -22.28
CA PHE A 144 21.68 0.23 -22.05
C PHE A 144 22.26 -1.11 -22.49
N GLY A 145 21.45 -2.03 -23.00
CA GLY A 145 21.89 -3.38 -23.39
C GLY A 145 22.12 -4.31 -22.19
N LEU A 146 22.74 -5.46 -22.45
CA LEU A 146 23.03 -6.48 -21.42
C LEU A 146 24.28 -6.18 -20.60
N LEU A 147 24.53 -4.90 -20.31
CA LEU A 147 25.65 -4.46 -19.49
C LEU A 147 25.32 -4.67 -18.00
N PRO A 148 26.28 -5.09 -17.17
CA PRO A 148 26.08 -5.15 -15.73
C PRO A 148 25.79 -3.75 -15.17
N PHE A 149 24.94 -3.67 -14.16
CA PHE A 149 24.55 -2.42 -13.50
C PHE A 149 25.78 -1.78 -12.81
N PRO A 150 26.25 -0.59 -13.24
CA PRO A 150 27.55 -0.07 -12.79
C PRO A 150 27.54 0.57 -11.38
N GLY A 151 26.53 0.29 -10.56
CA GLY A 151 26.34 0.86 -9.21
C GLY A 151 25.75 2.27 -9.23
N LEU A 152 25.42 2.81 -8.04
CA LEU A 152 24.73 4.11 -7.94
C LEU A 152 25.59 5.29 -8.41
N ASP A 153 26.90 5.24 -8.17
CA ASP A 153 27.84 6.34 -8.47
C ASP A 153 27.94 6.66 -9.97
N HIS A 154 27.82 5.66 -10.82
CA HIS A 154 27.91 5.81 -12.28
C HIS A 154 26.54 6.01 -12.93
N ILE A 155 25.48 5.49 -12.30
CA ILE A 155 24.12 5.53 -12.85
C ILE A 155 23.49 6.90 -12.67
N ALA A 156 23.65 7.55 -11.52
CA ALA A 156 23.02 8.85 -11.32
C ALA A 156 23.49 9.90 -12.37
N PRO A 157 24.80 10.07 -12.63
CA PRO A 157 25.25 10.95 -13.71
C PRO A 157 24.72 10.51 -15.07
N MET A 158 24.77 9.21 -15.38
CA MET A 158 24.29 8.67 -16.66
C MET A 158 22.80 8.95 -16.89
N LEU A 159 21.96 8.78 -15.87
CA LEU A 159 20.51 8.99 -15.96
C LEU A 159 20.13 10.47 -16.14
N PHE A 160 20.81 11.37 -15.41
CA PHE A 160 20.44 12.78 -15.40
C PHE A 160 21.16 13.64 -16.44
N THR A 161 22.26 13.17 -17.04
CA THR A 161 23.05 13.95 -18.02
C THR A 161 22.92 13.49 -19.47
N THR A 162 22.33 12.31 -19.72
CA THR A 162 22.21 11.75 -21.07
C THR A 162 20.77 11.73 -21.56
N ALA A 163 20.57 11.96 -22.87
CA ALA A 163 19.25 11.87 -23.49
C ALA A 163 18.64 10.45 -23.37
N VAL A 164 19.48 9.42 -23.45
CA VAL A 164 19.07 8.02 -23.25
C VAL A 164 18.60 7.79 -21.80
N GLY A 165 19.31 8.36 -20.83
CA GLY A 165 18.93 8.34 -19.41
C GLY A 165 17.57 8.98 -19.16
N TRP A 166 17.29 10.12 -19.79
CA TRP A 166 16.00 10.81 -19.67
C TRP A 166 14.85 10.00 -20.29
N ALA A 167 15.09 9.38 -21.45
CA ALA A 167 14.12 8.49 -22.08
C ALA A 167 13.84 7.27 -21.18
N MET A 168 14.88 6.68 -20.58
CA MET A 168 14.74 5.58 -19.62
C MET A 168 13.96 6.02 -18.37
N LEU A 169 14.23 7.22 -17.82
CA LEU A 169 13.49 7.74 -16.67
C LEU A 169 12.01 7.93 -17.00
N LEU A 170 11.67 8.45 -18.17
CA LEU A 170 10.28 8.62 -18.59
C LEU A 170 9.57 7.27 -18.73
N VAL A 171 10.15 6.32 -19.47
CA VAL A 171 9.56 4.99 -19.68
C VAL A 171 9.50 4.20 -18.37
N GLY A 172 10.59 4.22 -17.59
CA GLY A 172 10.68 3.58 -16.29
C GLY A 172 9.67 4.14 -15.29
N THR A 173 9.45 5.46 -15.29
CA THR A 173 8.43 6.10 -14.44
C THR A 173 7.02 5.73 -14.90
N ALA A 174 6.75 5.69 -16.20
CA ALA A 174 5.44 5.29 -16.71
C ALA A 174 5.10 3.83 -16.36
N VAL A 175 6.03 2.90 -16.59
CA VAL A 175 5.85 1.48 -16.26
C VAL A 175 5.82 1.26 -14.76
N GLY A 176 6.71 1.90 -14.01
CA GLY A 176 6.71 1.87 -12.54
C GLY A 176 5.42 2.44 -11.94
N GLY A 177 4.91 3.53 -12.49
CA GLY A 177 3.63 4.13 -12.12
C GLY A 177 2.46 3.18 -12.38
N LEU A 178 2.48 2.42 -13.48
CA LEU A 178 1.47 1.40 -13.77
C LEU A 178 1.50 0.27 -12.72
N PHE A 179 2.68 -0.28 -12.42
CA PHE A 179 2.81 -1.31 -11.40
C PHE A 179 2.43 -0.80 -10.00
N ALA A 180 2.84 0.42 -9.65
CA ALA A 180 2.48 1.07 -8.40
C ALA A 180 0.97 1.28 -8.30
N ALA A 181 0.33 1.79 -9.35
CA ALA A 181 -1.11 2.00 -9.40
C ALA A 181 -1.88 0.68 -9.28
N PHE A 182 -1.44 -0.36 -9.99
CA PHE A 182 -2.05 -1.69 -9.90
C PHE A 182 -1.87 -2.31 -8.51
N SER A 183 -0.64 -2.28 -7.97
CA SER A 183 -0.33 -2.78 -6.62
C SER A 183 -1.14 -2.04 -5.56
N PHE A 184 -1.23 -0.72 -5.63
CA PHE A 184 -2.05 0.09 -4.75
C PHE A 184 -3.53 -0.32 -4.87
N ALA A 185 -4.06 -0.41 -6.09
CA ALA A 185 -5.48 -0.68 -6.29
C ALA A 185 -5.89 -2.07 -5.75
N ILE A 186 -5.06 -3.10 -5.90
CA ILE A 186 -5.35 -4.43 -5.38
C ILE A 186 -5.01 -4.62 -3.89
N SER A 187 -4.26 -3.71 -3.25
CA SER A 187 -3.77 -3.91 -1.86
C SER A 187 -4.30 -2.90 -0.85
N ALA A 188 -4.64 -1.68 -1.27
CA ALA A 188 -4.97 -0.56 -0.37
C ALA A 188 -6.04 -0.91 0.67
N PHE A 189 -7.05 -1.69 0.28
CA PHE A 189 -8.14 -2.09 1.18
C PHE A 189 -8.22 -3.61 1.43
N SER A 190 -7.38 -4.40 0.77
CA SER A 190 -7.45 -5.87 0.88
C SER A 190 -7.03 -6.35 2.26
N ILE A 191 -5.92 -5.83 2.80
CA ILE A 191 -5.45 -6.22 4.13
C ILE A 191 -6.40 -5.80 5.25
N PRO A 192 -6.85 -4.53 5.35
CA PRO A 192 -7.81 -4.17 6.40
C PRO A 192 -9.13 -4.93 6.24
N MET A 193 -9.52 -5.31 5.01
CA MET A 193 -10.69 -6.16 4.80
C MET A 193 -10.50 -7.60 5.27
N LEU A 194 -9.34 -8.23 5.00
CA LEU A 194 -9.02 -9.58 5.50
C LEU A 194 -8.85 -9.62 7.03
N LEU A 195 -8.54 -8.47 7.63
CA LEU A 195 -8.50 -8.31 9.09
C LEU A 195 -9.92 -8.24 9.69
N ASP A 196 -10.82 -7.50 9.05
CA ASP A 196 -12.16 -7.18 9.55
C ASP A 196 -13.21 -8.27 9.21
N GLN A 197 -13.13 -8.82 7.99
CA GLN A 197 -14.12 -9.70 7.39
C GLN A 197 -13.52 -11.08 7.09
N ASP A 198 -14.36 -12.11 7.12
CA ASP A 198 -13.96 -13.48 6.74
C ASP A 198 -14.16 -13.65 5.22
N THR A 199 -13.18 -13.22 4.46
CA THR A 199 -13.20 -13.24 2.98
C THR A 199 -11.92 -13.82 2.41
N ASP A 200 -11.96 -14.33 1.18
CA ASP A 200 -10.78 -14.85 0.49
C ASP A 200 -9.92 -13.71 -0.09
N ALA A 201 -8.63 -14.00 -0.31
CA ALA A 201 -7.67 -13.02 -0.80
C ALA A 201 -8.04 -12.41 -2.16
N LEU A 202 -8.52 -13.22 -3.11
CA LEU A 202 -8.81 -12.77 -4.47
C LEU A 202 -10.06 -11.89 -4.49
N THR A 203 -11.10 -12.27 -3.74
CA THR A 203 -12.27 -11.43 -3.50
C THR A 203 -11.85 -10.13 -2.81
N ALA A 204 -10.90 -10.19 -1.88
CA ALA A 204 -10.42 -8.98 -1.22
C ALA A 204 -9.72 -8.01 -2.16
N MET A 205 -8.78 -8.53 -2.94
CA MET A 205 -8.03 -7.78 -3.95
C MET A 205 -8.93 -7.23 -5.05
N GLY A 206 -9.88 -8.04 -5.53
CA GLY A 206 -10.87 -7.62 -6.52
C GLY A 206 -11.81 -6.53 -6.01
N SER A 207 -12.25 -6.62 -4.76
CA SER A 207 -13.10 -5.59 -4.14
C SER A 207 -12.33 -4.28 -3.92
N SER A 208 -11.06 -4.37 -3.47
CA SER A 208 -10.16 -3.22 -3.36
C SER A 208 -10.01 -2.53 -4.72
N MET A 209 -9.74 -3.29 -5.78
CA MET A 209 -9.62 -2.77 -7.14
C MET A 209 -10.90 -2.08 -7.61
N ALA A 210 -12.07 -2.71 -7.38
CA ALA A 210 -13.36 -2.14 -7.75
C ALA A 210 -13.67 -0.83 -7.00
N LEU A 211 -13.37 -0.77 -5.70
CA LEU A 211 -13.49 0.43 -4.88
C LEU A 211 -12.57 1.54 -5.39
N VAL A 212 -11.33 1.21 -5.73
CA VAL A 212 -10.35 2.17 -6.21
C VAL A 212 -10.75 2.74 -7.57
N TRP A 213 -11.14 1.88 -8.50
CA TRP A 213 -11.54 2.31 -9.84
C TRP A 213 -12.80 3.17 -9.83
N THR A 214 -13.77 2.81 -8.98
CA THR A 214 -15.04 3.55 -8.86
C THR A 214 -14.84 4.92 -8.20
N ASN A 215 -13.87 5.06 -7.29
CA ASN A 215 -13.61 6.28 -6.51
C ASN A 215 -12.23 6.90 -6.84
N LEU A 216 -11.81 6.77 -8.11
CA LEU A 216 -10.43 7.03 -8.56
C LEU A 216 -9.90 8.41 -8.16
N ARG A 217 -10.71 9.47 -8.32
CA ARG A 217 -10.29 10.84 -8.03
C ARG A 217 -9.84 11.02 -6.57
N VAL A 218 -10.62 10.49 -5.63
CA VAL A 218 -10.33 10.60 -4.19
C VAL A 218 -9.11 9.77 -3.82
N LEU A 219 -9.00 8.56 -4.39
CA LEU A 219 -7.89 7.69 -4.07
C LEU A 219 -6.58 8.05 -4.77
N LEU A 220 -6.61 8.78 -5.88
CA LEU A 220 -5.41 9.41 -6.43
C LEU A 220 -4.85 10.47 -5.48
N VAL A 221 -5.72 11.27 -4.84
CA VAL A 221 -5.30 12.21 -3.78
C VAL A 221 -4.71 11.45 -2.60
N TRP A 222 -5.35 10.37 -2.17
CA TRP A 222 -4.82 9.52 -1.09
C TRP A 222 -3.46 8.91 -1.45
N ALA A 223 -3.31 8.33 -2.64
CA ALA A 223 -2.04 7.78 -3.12
C ALA A 223 -0.94 8.86 -3.20
N ALA A 224 -1.29 10.08 -3.62
CA ALA A 224 -0.35 11.21 -3.64
C ALA A 224 0.09 11.61 -2.22
N ILE A 225 -0.82 11.64 -1.24
CA ILE A 225 -0.48 11.90 0.17
C ILE A 225 0.47 10.83 0.70
N VAL A 226 0.17 9.55 0.47
CA VAL A 226 1.03 8.43 0.87
C VAL A 226 2.42 8.56 0.26
N LEU A 227 2.50 8.87 -1.04
CA LEU A 227 3.76 9.06 -1.75
C LEU A 227 4.58 10.22 -1.17
N VAL A 228 3.97 11.39 -0.97
CA VAL A 228 4.66 12.58 -0.42
C VAL A 228 5.18 12.32 0.99
N LEU A 229 4.37 11.70 1.85
CA LEU A 229 4.79 11.35 3.22
C LEU A 229 5.91 10.30 3.23
N PHE A 230 5.84 9.31 2.33
CA PHE A 230 6.93 8.35 2.17
C PHE A 230 8.23 9.03 1.71
N LEU A 231 8.16 9.92 0.72
CA LEU A 231 9.33 10.69 0.26
C LEU A 231 9.91 11.58 1.38
N ALA A 232 9.06 12.23 2.18
CA ALA A 232 9.51 12.99 3.36
C ALA A 232 10.24 12.10 4.38
N SER A 233 9.80 10.84 4.53
CA SER A 233 10.50 9.86 5.37
C SER A 233 11.89 9.52 4.81
N LEU A 234 12.03 9.40 3.49
CA LEU A 234 13.34 9.16 2.86
C LEU A 234 14.29 10.35 3.04
N VAL A 235 13.80 11.58 2.83
CA VAL A 235 14.61 12.82 2.98
C VAL A 235 15.16 12.97 4.40
N THR A 236 14.42 12.51 5.41
CA THR A 236 14.85 12.55 6.82
C THR A 236 15.79 11.39 7.20
N GLY A 237 16.37 10.68 6.22
CA GLY A 237 17.22 9.52 6.48
C GLY A 237 16.45 8.36 7.11
N MET A 238 15.19 8.18 6.71
CA MET A 238 14.25 7.17 7.20
C MET A 238 13.70 7.41 8.62
N LEU A 239 14.22 8.39 9.38
CA LEU A 239 13.72 8.71 10.72
C LEU A 239 12.24 9.07 10.72
N GLY A 240 11.76 9.72 9.65
CA GLY A 240 10.33 10.04 9.48
C GLY A 240 9.43 8.80 9.52
N LEU A 241 9.92 7.60 9.17
CA LEU A 241 9.13 6.36 9.24
C LEU A 241 8.62 6.07 10.64
N VAL A 242 9.33 6.50 11.69
CA VAL A 242 8.91 6.26 13.09
C VAL A 242 7.52 6.84 13.37
N VAL A 243 7.16 7.95 12.70
CA VAL A 243 5.87 8.63 12.88
C VAL A 243 4.97 8.44 11.67
N ILE A 244 5.51 8.54 10.46
CA ILE A 244 4.75 8.51 9.22
C ILE A 244 4.18 7.12 8.95
N TYR A 245 4.95 6.06 9.22
CA TYR A 245 4.46 4.70 9.01
C TYR A 245 3.23 4.39 9.88
N PRO A 246 3.25 4.59 11.22
CA PRO A 246 2.06 4.36 12.02
C PRO A 246 0.90 5.28 11.66
N LEU A 247 1.17 6.55 11.33
CA LEU A 247 0.15 7.49 10.88
C LEU A 247 -0.58 6.98 9.64
N LEU A 248 0.16 6.53 8.63
CA LEU A 248 -0.41 5.99 7.40
C LEU A 248 -1.19 4.69 7.66
N GLY A 249 -0.71 3.83 8.56
CA GLY A 249 -1.44 2.63 8.97
C GLY A 249 -2.81 2.97 9.55
N HIS A 250 -2.86 3.88 10.54
CA HIS A 250 -4.12 4.30 11.14
C HIS A 250 -5.05 5.01 10.13
N ALA A 251 -4.50 5.92 9.32
CA ALA A 251 -5.29 6.62 8.32
C ALA A 251 -5.85 5.69 7.23
N THR A 252 -5.11 4.63 6.86
CA THR A 252 -5.59 3.61 5.92
C THR A 252 -6.78 2.82 6.48
N TRP A 253 -6.82 2.57 7.80
CA TRP A 253 -7.99 1.99 8.45
C TRP A 253 -9.23 2.89 8.27
N HIS A 254 -9.09 4.19 8.54
CA HIS A 254 -10.20 5.15 8.37
C HIS A 254 -10.63 5.30 6.91
N ALA A 255 -9.67 5.27 5.98
CA ALA A 255 -9.95 5.22 4.55
C ALA A 255 -10.77 3.98 4.18
N TYR A 256 -10.35 2.80 4.68
CA TYR A 256 -11.07 1.54 4.49
C TYR A 256 -12.50 1.62 5.03
N ARG A 257 -12.70 2.11 6.25
CA ARG A 257 -14.02 2.28 6.87
C ARG A 257 -14.91 3.23 6.07
N ALA A 258 -14.36 4.33 5.57
CA ALA A 258 -15.11 5.29 4.75
C ALA A 258 -15.56 4.70 3.39
N VAL A 259 -14.82 3.73 2.85
CA VAL A 259 -15.16 3.08 1.58
C VAL A 259 -15.98 1.80 1.75
N GLN A 260 -16.14 1.27 2.97
CA GLN A 260 -17.02 0.14 3.22
C GLN A 260 -18.49 0.50 2.88
N PRO A 261 -19.28 -0.44 2.33
CA PRO A 261 -20.72 -0.23 2.25
C PRO A 261 -21.26 0.00 3.67
N GLY A 262 -22.08 1.03 3.88
CA GLY A 262 -22.88 1.14 5.10
C GLY A 262 -23.70 -0.14 5.29
N PRO A 263 -24.07 -0.51 6.54
CA PRO A 263 -24.95 -1.66 6.76
C PRO A 263 -26.17 -1.49 5.86
N ALA A 264 -26.52 -2.55 5.12
CA ALA A 264 -27.74 -2.57 4.33
C ALA A 264 -28.90 -2.31 5.30
N SER A 265 -29.50 -1.12 5.19
CA SER A 265 -30.70 -0.72 5.91
C SER A 265 -31.91 -1.50 5.39
#